data_AF-Q2RQN6-F1
#
_entry.id   AF-Q2RQN6-F1
#
_cell.length_a   1.000
_cell.length_b   1.000
_cell.length_c   1.000
_cell.angle_alpha   90.00
_cell.angle_beta   90.00
_cell.angle_gamma   90.00
#
_symmetry.space_group_name_H-M   'P 1'
#
loop_
_entity.id
_entity.type
_entity.pdbx_description
1 polymer ?
#
loop_
_entity_poly.entity_id
_entity_poly.type
_entity_poly.pdbx_seq_one_letter_code
_entity_poly.pdbx_strand_id
1 'polypeptide(L)'
;MRGVRPFGAMTGVRPFGAMKGVRPFGALAWRRTALVLAGGILIGWLAGAPLTASLKADEPAFAVAVETIHQRGEAAVAGYQASQGIATGTVFSDLYFDVFEGSGMEMALARRDEALKVDLEAHFSTLIGAAMRGAPRAEVESHWRALEGRLHEVLPLVESREPSWRNWFGFR
;
A
#
# COMPACT_ATOMS: atom_id res chain seq x y z
N MET A 1 68.44 -32.74 26.93
CA MET A 1 68.59 -31.34 26.48
C MET A 1 67.44 -30.50 27.05
N ARG A 2 67.72 -29.22 27.28
CA ARG A 2 67.03 -28.22 28.12
C ARG A 2 65.50 -28.13 27.99
N GLY A 3 64.85 -27.83 29.11
CA GLY A 3 63.43 -27.45 29.16
C GLY A 3 63.17 -25.98 28.83
N VAL A 4 61.88 -25.67 28.60
CA VAL A 4 61.28 -24.32 28.71
C VAL A 4 59.79 -24.52 29.06
N ARG A 5 59.33 -23.87 30.14
CA ARG A 5 57.93 -23.43 30.35
C ARG A 5 57.94 -21.89 30.21
N PRO A 6 56.82 -21.17 30.40
CA PRO A 6 55.52 -21.11 29.72
C PRO A 6 55.24 -19.67 29.20
N PHE A 7 54.31 -19.40 28.29
CA PHE A 7 53.70 -18.08 27.99
C PHE A 7 52.66 -18.31 26.88
N GLY A 8 51.45 -17.76 26.81
CA GLY A 8 50.84 -16.59 27.44
C GLY A 8 49.90 -15.97 26.39
N ALA A 9 48.61 -15.91 26.72
CA ALA A 9 47.48 -15.10 26.20
C ALA A 9 47.51 -14.48 24.77
N MET A 10 46.42 -14.70 24.02
CA MET A 10 45.77 -13.70 23.15
C MET A 10 44.30 -14.13 22.88
N THR A 11 43.33 -13.61 23.63
CA THR A 11 42.41 -12.50 23.27
C THR A 11 41.26 -12.87 22.33
N GLY A 12 40.02 -12.82 22.86
CA GLY A 12 38.91 -12.18 22.17
C GLY A 12 37.84 -13.05 21.51
N VAL A 13 37.07 -13.82 22.29
CA VAL A 13 35.71 -14.17 21.86
C VAL A 13 34.84 -12.92 22.03
N ARG A 14 34.59 -12.21 20.93
CA ARG A 14 33.56 -11.16 20.90
C ARG A 14 32.22 -11.87 20.70
N PRO A 15 31.25 -11.78 21.63
CA PRO A 15 29.90 -12.25 21.33
C PRO A 15 29.36 -11.43 20.16
N PHE A 16 28.83 -12.11 19.15
CA PHE A 16 28.06 -11.51 18.07
C PHE A 16 27.02 -10.59 18.71
N GLY A 17 27.21 -9.29 18.50
CA GLY A 17 26.27 -8.27 18.92
C GLY A 17 24.92 -8.58 18.30
N ALA A 18 23.90 -8.60 19.15
CA ALA A 18 22.52 -8.60 18.73
C ALA A 18 22.29 -7.48 17.73
N MET A 19 22.06 -7.82 16.45
CA MET A 19 21.52 -6.89 15.47
C MET A 19 20.05 -6.63 15.82
N LYS A 20 19.85 -5.72 16.77
CA LYS A 20 18.59 -5.01 16.95
C LYS A 20 18.54 -3.96 15.84
N GLY A 21 17.76 -4.21 14.80
CA GLY A 21 17.65 -3.23 13.72
C GLY A 21 16.85 -3.64 12.49
N VAL A 22 15.99 -4.65 12.56
CA VAL A 22 14.90 -4.76 11.57
C VAL A 22 13.84 -3.76 12.03
N ARG A 23 13.74 -2.64 11.33
CA ARG A 23 12.65 -1.68 11.52
C ARG A 23 11.39 -2.34 10.95
N PRO A 24 10.31 -2.52 11.73
CA PRO A 24 9.07 -3.06 11.19
C PRO A 24 8.52 -2.10 10.10
N PHE A 25 8.08 -2.67 8.99
CA PHE A 25 7.16 -1.98 8.07
C PHE A 25 5.89 -1.65 8.87
N GLY A 26 5.51 -0.37 8.88
CA GLY A 26 4.34 0.10 9.63
C GLY A 26 4.69 0.93 10.88
N ALA A 27 5.30 2.09 10.69
CA ALA A 27 5.21 3.20 11.65
C ALA A 27 5.75 4.48 11.01
N LEU A 28 4.94 5.14 10.17
CA LEU A 28 5.10 6.57 9.93
C LEU A 28 3.79 7.27 10.28
N ALA A 29 3.59 7.46 11.57
CA ALA A 29 2.60 8.36 12.12
C ALA A 29 2.91 9.79 11.66
N TRP A 30 2.24 10.28 10.62
CA TRP A 30 2.24 11.71 10.31
C TRP A 30 1.31 12.41 11.28
N ARG A 31 1.92 12.99 12.33
CA ARG A 31 1.29 13.99 13.19
C ARG A 31 0.89 15.19 12.34
N ARG A 32 -0.40 15.36 12.03
CA ARG A 32 -0.95 16.68 11.68
C ARG A 32 -1.38 17.34 12.97
N THR A 33 -0.49 18.16 13.54
CA THR A 33 -0.82 19.01 14.68
C THR A 33 -1.95 19.95 14.27
N ALA A 34 -3.10 19.81 14.92
CA ALA A 34 -4.16 20.82 14.95
C ALA A 34 -3.87 21.85 16.05
N LEU A 35 -4.55 23.00 15.93
CA LEU A 35 -4.62 24.20 16.79
C LEU A 35 -3.88 25.42 16.24
N VAL A 36 -4.47 26.62 16.22
CA VAL A 36 -5.84 27.13 16.50
C VAL A 36 -5.77 28.61 16.14
N LEU A 37 -6.86 29.23 15.71
CA LEU A 37 -7.28 30.52 16.28
C LEU A 37 -8.79 30.68 16.06
N ALA A 38 -9.51 30.53 17.17
CA ALA A 38 -10.84 31.11 17.30
C ALA A 38 -10.71 32.64 17.22
N GLY A 39 -11.55 33.28 16.41
CA GLY A 39 -11.62 34.73 16.37
C GLY A 39 -12.67 35.23 15.39
N GLY A 40 -13.78 35.73 15.94
CA GLY A 40 -14.59 36.77 15.29
C GLY A 40 -15.82 36.30 14.53
N ILE A 41 -16.97 36.39 15.19
CA ILE A 41 -18.25 36.65 14.55
C ILE A 41 -18.12 37.93 13.72
N LEU A 42 -18.38 37.87 12.41
CA LEU A 42 -18.84 39.03 11.67
C LEU A 42 -20.03 38.61 10.80
N ILE A 43 -21.20 39.09 11.19
CA ILE A 43 -22.45 39.02 10.44
C ILE A 43 -22.30 39.96 9.23
N GLY A 44 -22.45 39.42 8.03
CA GLY A 44 -22.48 40.19 6.79
C GLY A 44 -23.30 39.46 5.73
N TRP A 45 -24.53 39.91 5.55
CA TRP A 45 -25.44 39.45 4.51
C TRP A 45 -24.82 39.64 3.11
N LEU A 46 -24.73 38.57 2.32
CA LEU A 46 -24.70 38.68 0.87
C LEU A 46 -25.43 37.48 0.24
N ALA A 47 -26.23 37.82 -0.75
CA ALA A 47 -27.32 37.06 -1.28
C ALA A 47 -26.91 35.79 -2.06
N GLY A 48 -27.73 34.75 -1.92
CA GLY A 48 -28.19 33.91 -3.03
C GLY A 48 -27.16 33.27 -3.94
N ALA A 49 -26.67 32.09 -3.55
CA ALA A 49 -26.54 30.95 -4.46
C ALA A 49 -26.92 29.69 -3.68
N PRO A 50 -27.80 28.81 -4.17
CA PRO A 50 -28.13 27.58 -3.46
C PRO A 50 -26.88 26.69 -3.39
N LEU A 51 -26.35 26.56 -2.18
CA LEU A 51 -25.29 25.62 -1.84
C LEU A 51 -25.88 24.20 -1.75
N THR A 52 -26.38 23.66 -2.85
CA THR A 52 -26.89 22.28 -2.91
C THR A 52 -26.57 21.62 -4.24
N ALA A 53 -25.28 21.60 -4.61
CA ALA A 53 -24.75 20.40 -5.22
C ALA A 53 -24.28 19.50 -4.07
N SER A 54 -25.17 18.66 -3.55
CA SER A 54 -24.70 17.40 -2.99
C SER A 54 -24.08 16.67 -4.17
N LEU A 55 -22.77 16.84 -4.36
CA LEU A 55 -21.99 15.92 -5.17
C LEU A 55 -22.24 14.58 -4.49
N LYS A 56 -23.14 13.80 -5.08
CA LYS A 56 -23.23 12.38 -4.82
C LYS A 56 -21.78 11.92 -4.97
N ALA A 57 -21.13 11.57 -3.86
CA ALA A 57 -19.75 11.14 -3.88
C ALA A 57 -19.64 10.15 -5.03
N ASP A 58 -18.79 10.44 -6.02
CA ASP A 58 -18.63 9.57 -7.17
C ASP A 58 -18.50 8.15 -6.62
N GLU A 59 -19.37 7.25 -7.10
CA GLU A 59 -19.29 5.85 -6.72
C GLU A 59 -17.83 5.42 -6.87
N PRO A 60 -17.25 4.72 -5.89
CA PRO A 60 -15.83 4.43 -5.95
C PRO A 60 -15.55 3.67 -7.25
N ALA A 61 -14.81 4.32 -8.14
CA ALA A 61 -14.52 3.79 -9.46
C ALA A 61 -13.39 2.77 -9.34
N PHE A 62 -13.65 1.63 -8.69
CA PHE A 62 -12.65 0.61 -8.43
C PHE A 62 -12.03 0.08 -9.72
N ALA A 63 -12.80 -0.03 -10.81
CA ALA A 63 -12.27 -0.32 -12.14
C ALA A 63 -11.21 0.70 -12.58
N VAL A 64 -11.38 1.99 -12.29
CA VAL A 64 -10.38 3.03 -12.61
C VAL A 64 -9.12 2.86 -11.76
N ALA A 65 -9.27 2.49 -10.49
CA ALA A 65 -8.13 2.20 -9.62
C ALA A 65 -7.33 0.97 -10.13
N VAL A 66 -8.01 -0.13 -10.46
CA VAL A 66 -7.39 -1.34 -11.02
C VAL A 66 -6.71 -1.04 -12.35
N GLU A 67 -7.36 -0.30 -13.26
CA GLU A 67 -6.77 0.10 -14.53
C GLU A 67 -5.54 1.01 -14.34
N THR A 68 -5.60 1.94 -13.38
CA THR A 68 -4.45 2.80 -13.04
C THR A 68 -3.27 1.97 -12.51
N ILE A 69 -3.55 0.97 -11.67
CA ILE A 69 -2.53 0.04 -11.17
C ILE A 69 -1.94 -0.76 -12.32
N HIS A 70 -2.77 -1.33 -13.20
CA HIS A 70 -2.34 -2.08 -14.38
C HIS A 70 -1.39 -1.25 -15.26
N GLN A 71 -1.81 -0.07 -15.71
CA GLN A 71 -1.03 0.76 -16.62
C GLN A 71 0.32 1.19 -16.03
N ARG A 72 0.31 1.68 -14.79
CA ARG A 72 1.54 2.14 -14.12
C ARG A 72 2.45 0.98 -13.74
N GLY A 73 1.90 -0.16 -13.36
CA GLY A 73 2.66 -1.36 -13.02
C GLY A 73 3.33 -2.00 -14.25
N GLU A 74 2.62 -2.13 -15.37
CA GLU A 74 3.21 -2.56 -16.65
C GLU A 74 4.35 -1.62 -17.07
N ALA A 75 4.17 -0.30 -16.97
CA ALA A 75 5.23 0.66 -17.26
C ALA A 75 6.46 0.48 -16.33
N ALA A 76 6.24 0.26 -15.04
CA ALA A 76 7.30 0.01 -14.07
C ALA A 76 8.06 -1.29 -14.35
N VAL A 77 7.35 -2.37 -14.69
CA VAL A 77 7.95 -3.66 -15.06
C VAL A 77 8.71 -3.58 -16.37
N ALA A 78 8.16 -2.91 -17.40
CA ALA A 78 8.84 -2.70 -18.67
C ALA A 78 10.16 -1.96 -18.47
N GLY A 79 10.16 -0.88 -17.67
CA GLY A 79 11.33 -0.07 -17.35
C GLY A 79 12.30 -0.67 -16.32
N TYR A 80 11.96 -1.80 -15.69
CA TYR A 80 12.70 -2.32 -14.54
C TYR A 80 14.17 -2.62 -14.83
N GLN A 81 15.05 -2.15 -13.94
CA GLN A 81 16.45 -2.54 -13.91
C GLN A 81 16.82 -2.84 -12.47
N ALA A 82 17.52 -3.96 -12.22
CA ALA A 82 17.90 -4.35 -10.86
C ALA A 82 18.74 -3.27 -10.14
N SER A 83 19.58 -2.54 -10.89
CA SER A 83 20.35 -1.40 -10.38
C SER A 83 19.49 -0.21 -9.94
N GLN A 84 18.24 -0.13 -10.41
CA GLN A 84 17.24 0.88 -10.08
C GLN A 84 16.08 0.28 -9.26
N GLY A 85 16.33 -0.84 -8.58
CA GLY A 85 15.31 -1.61 -7.88
C GLY A 85 14.54 -0.83 -6.82
N ILE A 86 15.24 0.00 -6.03
CA ILE A 86 14.62 0.86 -5.02
C ILE A 86 13.60 1.81 -5.66
N ALA A 87 13.96 2.47 -6.77
CA ALA A 87 13.06 3.41 -7.44
C ALA A 87 11.82 2.70 -8.01
N THR A 88 11.99 1.50 -8.58
CA THR A 88 10.85 0.71 -9.09
C THR A 88 9.96 0.22 -7.93
N GLY A 89 10.58 -0.22 -6.83
CA GLY A 89 9.85 -0.60 -5.62
C GLY A 89 9.05 0.55 -5.01
N THR A 90 9.57 1.78 -5.06
CA THR A 90 8.80 2.98 -4.67
C THR A 90 7.57 3.15 -5.56
N VAL A 91 7.68 2.98 -6.87
CA VAL A 91 6.51 3.05 -7.77
C VAL A 91 5.44 2.02 -7.36
N PHE A 92 5.81 0.76 -7.10
CA PHE A 92 4.85 -0.25 -6.64
C PHE A 92 4.25 0.08 -5.26
N SER A 93 5.03 0.69 -4.37
CA SER A 93 4.54 1.19 -3.08
C SER A 93 3.50 2.30 -3.27
N ASP A 94 3.73 3.24 -4.19
CA ASP A 94 2.77 4.31 -4.50
C ASP A 94 1.48 3.74 -5.11
N LEU A 95 1.56 2.66 -5.90
CA LEU A 95 0.36 1.97 -6.39
C LEU A 95 -0.47 1.35 -5.25
N TYR A 96 0.19 0.83 -4.23
CA TYR A 96 -0.49 0.31 -3.05
C TYR A 96 -1.15 1.45 -2.25
N PHE A 97 -0.38 2.44 -1.78
CA PHE A 97 -0.89 3.46 -0.86
C PHE A 97 -1.80 4.49 -1.55
N ASP A 98 -1.38 5.04 -2.69
CA ASP A 98 -2.11 6.17 -3.29
C ASP A 98 -3.29 5.72 -4.16
N VAL A 99 -3.21 4.52 -4.75
CA VAL A 99 -4.24 4.02 -5.67
C VAL A 99 -5.12 2.97 -5.02
N PHE A 100 -4.57 1.87 -4.50
CA PHE A 100 -5.37 0.81 -3.90
C PHE A 100 -6.01 1.21 -2.55
N GLU A 101 -5.22 1.67 -1.59
CA GLU A 101 -5.71 2.17 -0.29
C GLU A 101 -6.43 3.52 -0.48
N GLY A 102 -5.82 4.45 -1.23
CA GLY A 102 -6.37 5.78 -1.49
C GLY A 102 -7.74 5.81 -2.19
N SER A 103 -8.06 4.81 -3.02
CA SER A 103 -9.39 4.67 -3.63
C SER A 103 -10.46 4.11 -2.67
N GLY A 104 -10.05 3.63 -1.49
CA GLY A 104 -10.91 2.91 -0.55
C GLY A 104 -11.20 1.47 -0.95
N MET A 105 -10.54 0.93 -1.98
CA MET A 105 -10.72 -0.45 -2.45
C MET A 105 -10.27 -1.46 -1.39
N GLU A 106 -9.18 -1.18 -0.67
CA GLU A 106 -8.70 -2.01 0.47
C GLU A 106 -9.80 -2.22 1.51
N MET A 107 -10.42 -1.13 1.97
CA MET A 107 -11.51 -1.19 2.93
C MET A 107 -12.78 -1.85 2.35
N ALA A 108 -13.06 -1.63 1.07
CA ALA A 108 -14.19 -2.28 0.40
C ALA A 108 -14.01 -3.79 0.32
N LEU A 109 -12.81 -4.25 -0.04
CA LEU A 109 -12.45 -5.66 -0.06
C LEU A 109 -12.48 -6.25 1.35
N ALA A 110 -11.93 -5.56 2.36
CA ALA A 110 -11.96 -6.02 3.75
C ALA A 110 -13.38 -6.31 4.27
N ARG A 111 -14.37 -5.49 3.88
CA ARG A 111 -15.78 -5.68 4.25
C ARG A 111 -16.43 -6.87 3.55
N ARG A 112 -15.90 -7.28 2.40
CA ARG A 112 -16.38 -8.42 1.61
C ARG A 112 -15.72 -9.71 2.06
N ASP A 113 -14.40 -9.67 2.16
CA ASP A 113 -13.55 -10.80 2.50
C ASP A 113 -12.19 -10.30 3.00
N GLU A 114 -11.99 -10.36 4.32
CA GLU A 114 -10.73 -9.96 4.96
C GLU A 114 -9.56 -10.87 4.56
N ALA A 115 -9.79 -12.16 4.29
CA ALA A 115 -8.74 -13.07 3.89
C ALA A 115 -8.23 -12.74 2.47
N LEU A 116 -9.14 -12.39 1.54
CA LEU A 116 -8.76 -11.91 0.21
C LEU A 116 -7.99 -10.58 0.26
N LYS A 117 -8.35 -9.67 1.18
CA LYS A 117 -7.57 -8.44 1.41
C LYS A 117 -6.14 -8.75 1.81
N VAL A 118 -5.96 -9.57 2.84
CA VAL A 118 -4.63 -9.94 3.36
C VAL A 118 -3.79 -10.62 2.29
N ASP A 119 -4.41 -11.49 1.50
CA ASP A 119 -3.73 -12.17 0.39
C ASP A 119 -3.29 -11.19 -0.72
N LEU A 120 -4.14 -10.24 -1.11
CA LEU A 120 -3.79 -9.20 -2.08
C LEU A 120 -2.66 -8.28 -1.56
N GLU A 121 -2.67 -7.93 -0.27
CA GLU A 121 -1.60 -7.16 0.39
C GLU A 121 -0.26 -7.89 0.42
N ALA A 122 -0.30 -9.22 0.56
CA ALA A 122 0.89 -10.05 0.47
C ALA A 122 1.50 -9.98 -0.93
N HIS A 123 0.68 -10.02 -1.99
CA HIS A 123 1.16 -9.87 -3.37
C HIS A 123 1.87 -8.52 -3.61
N PHE A 124 1.29 -7.41 -3.13
CA PHE A 124 1.94 -6.09 -3.17
C PHE A 124 3.29 -6.11 -2.44
N SER A 125 3.30 -6.61 -1.20
CA SER A 125 4.50 -6.65 -0.36
C SER A 125 5.62 -7.48 -1.00
N THR A 126 5.29 -8.63 -1.59
CA THR A 126 6.24 -9.48 -2.30
C THR A 126 6.82 -8.78 -3.52
N LEU A 127 5.99 -8.14 -4.35
CA LEU A 127 6.45 -7.41 -5.53
C LEU A 127 7.36 -6.22 -5.16
N ILE A 128 6.95 -5.41 -4.19
CA ILE A 128 7.72 -4.26 -3.69
C ILE A 128 9.08 -4.76 -3.17
N GLY A 129 9.07 -5.80 -2.33
CA GLY A 129 10.28 -6.38 -1.76
C GLY A 129 11.24 -6.90 -2.82
N ALA A 130 10.73 -7.62 -3.82
CA ALA A 130 11.50 -8.15 -4.94
C ALA A 130 12.15 -7.03 -5.77
N ALA A 131 11.40 -5.96 -6.08
CA ALA A 131 11.95 -4.81 -6.78
C ALA A 131 13.02 -4.09 -5.94
N MET A 132 12.73 -3.77 -4.68
CA MET A 132 13.64 -2.99 -3.82
C MET A 132 15.00 -3.67 -3.59
N ARG A 133 15.02 -5.00 -3.52
CA ARG A 133 16.27 -5.78 -3.39
C ARG A 133 17.00 -6.02 -4.71
N GLY A 134 16.47 -5.52 -5.83
CA GLY A 134 17.07 -5.71 -7.15
C GLY A 134 16.99 -7.16 -7.64
N ALA A 135 15.88 -7.85 -7.39
CA ALA A 135 15.67 -9.23 -7.84
C ALA A 135 15.80 -9.36 -9.38
N PRO A 136 16.07 -10.58 -9.91
CA PRO A 136 16.05 -10.82 -11.35
C PRO A 136 14.76 -10.34 -12.01
N ARG A 137 14.86 -9.80 -13.23
CA ARG A 137 13.70 -9.29 -13.99
C ARG A 137 12.54 -10.29 -14.05
N ALA A 138 12.83 -11.55 -14.33
CA ALA A 138 11.81 -12.60 -14.41
C ALA A 138 11.07 -12.84 -13.08
N GLU A 139 11.73 -12.63 -11.93
CA GLU A 139 11.10 -12.75 -10.61
C GLU A 139 10.10 -11.60 -10.39
N VAL A 140 10.51 -10.36 -10.71
CA VAL A 140 9.63 -9.17 -10.62
C VAL A 140 8.44 -9.28 -11.58
N GLU A 141 8.68 -9.73 -12.82
CA GLU A 141 7.61 -9.98 -13.80
C GLU A 141 6.62 -11.04 -13.32
N SER A 142 7.10 -12.14 -12.73
CA SER A 142 6.24 -13.18 -12.16
C SER A 142 5.37 -12.65 -11.02
N HIS A 143 5.95 -11.89 -10.09
CA HIS A 143 5.20 -11.28 -8.98
C HIS A 143 4.18 -10.24 -9.46
N TRP A 144 4.52 -9.48 -10.51
CA TRP A 144 3.58 -8.55 -11.13
C TRP A 144 2.38 -9.28 -11.73
N ARG A 145 2.59 -10.35 -12.50
CA ARG A 145 1.49 -11.13 -13.10
C ARG A 145 0.59 -11.75 -12.04
N ALA A 146 1.17 -12.20 -10.92
CA ALA A 146 0.38 -12.71 -9.79
C ALA A 146 -0.50 -11.62 -9.17
N LEU A 147 0.06 -10.42 -8.92
CA LEU A 147 -0.70 -9.28 -8.40
C LEU A 147 -1.81 -8.83 -9.36
N GLU A 148 -1.48 -8.67 -10.64
CA GLU A 148 -2.42 -8.28 -11.70
C GLU A 148 -3.59 -9.25 -11.80
N GLY A 149 -3.32 -10.55 -11.86
CA GLY A 149 -4.36 -11.58 -11.89
C GLY A 149 -5.28 -11.49 -10.67
N ARG A 150 -4.71 -11.28 -9.47
CA ARG A 150 -5.48 -11.14 -8.24
C ARG A 150 -6.36 -9.89 -8.22
N LEU A 151 -5.87 -8.77 -8.75
CA LEU A 151 -6.65 -7.53 -8.88
C LEU A 151 -7.89 -7.73 -9.76
N HIS A 152 -7.75 -8.45 -10.88
CA HIS A 152 -8.88 -8.77 -11.75
C HIS A 152 -9.90 -9.72 -11.10
N GLU A 153 -9.45 -10.63 -10.24
CA GLU A 153 -10.33 -11.52 -9.50
C GLU A 153 -11.16 -10.79 -8.43
N VAL A 154 -10.56 -9.84 -7.71
CA VAL A 154 -11.25 -9.12 -6.62
C VAL A 154 -12.17 -8.00 -7.10
N LEU A 155 -11.92 -7.44 -8.30
CA LEU A 155 -12.69 -6.33 -8.84
C LEU A 155 -14.21 -6.60 -8.88
N PRO A 156 -14.72 -7.70 -9.47
CA PRO A 156 -16.16 -7.97 -9.50
C PRO A 156 -16.77 -8.15 -8.10
N LEU A 157 -15.99 -8.63 -7.13
CA LEU A 157 -16.46 -8.80 -5.75
C LEU A 157 -16.76 -7.45 -5.09
N VAL A 158 -15.85 -6.48 -5.23
CA VAL A 158 -16.01 -5.15 -4.63
C VAL A 158 -17.00 -4.26 -5.38
N GLU A 159 -17.22 -4.51 -6.67
CA GLU A 159 -18.23 -3.81 -7.49
C GLU A 159 -19.63 -4.37 -7.34
N SER A 160 -19.78 -5.64 -6.96
CA SER A 160 -21.09 -6.25 -6.74
C SER A 160 -21.87 -5.46 -5.69
N ARG A 161 -23.07 -4.98 -6.01
CA ARG A 161 -23.98 -4.42 -5.00
C ARG A 161 -24.77 -5.56 -4.39
N GLU A 162 -24.86 -5.60 -3.05
CA GLU A 162 -25.87 -6.42 -2.39
C GLU A 162 -27.26 -6.05 -2.96
N PRO A 163 -28.13 -7.03 -3.25
CA PRO A 163 -29.50 -6.75 -3.65
C PRO A 163 -30.17 -5.88 -2.58
N SER A 164 -30.49 -4.63 -2.91
CA SER A 164 -31.21 -3.78 -1.95
C SER A 164 -32.62 -4.33 -1.80
N TRP A 165 -33.00 -4.72 -0.58
CA TRP A 165 -34.36 -5.13 -0.23
C TRP A 165 -35.42 -4.08 -0.62
N ARG A 166 -35.03 -2.80 -0.77
CA ARG A 166 -35.89 -1.72 -1.28
C ARG A 166 -36.38 -1.95 -2.71
N ASN A 167 -35.59 -2.63 -3.55
CA ASN A 167 -35.98 -2.95 -4.92
C ASN A 167 -37.04 -4.06 -4.96
N TRP A 168 -37.15 -4.86 -3.91
CA TRP A 168 -38.10 -5.96 -3.80
C TRP A 168 -39.52 -5.49 -3.42
N PHE A 169 -39.64 -4.35 -2.72
CA PHE A 169 -40.93 -3.84 -2.25
C PHE A 169 -41.55 -2.71 -3.07
N GLY A 170 -40.98 -2.36 -4.24
CA GLY A 170 -41.68 -1.53 -5.24
C GLY A 170 -42.09 -0.11 -4.79
N PHE A 171 -41.49 0.45 -3.73
CA PHE A 171 -41.73 1.85 -3.36
C PHE A 171 -41.03 2.77 -4.37
N ARG A 172 -41.81 3.36 -5.27
CA ARG A 172 -41.41 4.42 -6.19
C ARG A 172 -42.21 5.68 -5.89
#